data_AF-A0A4P9WXE8-F1
#
_entry.id   AF-A0A4P9WXE8-F1
#
_cell.length_a   1.000
_cell.length_b   1.000
_cell.length_c   1.000
_cell.angle_alpha   90.00
_cell.angle_beta   90.00
_cell.angle_gamma   90.00
#
_symmetry.space_group_name_H-M   'P 1'
#
loop_
_entity.id
_entity.type
_entity.pdbx_description
1 polymer ?
#
loop_
_entity_poly.entity_id
_entity_poly.type
_entity_poly.pdbx_seq_one_letter_code
_entity_poly.pdbx_strand_id
1 'polypeptide(L)'
;LMVLDECDQLLTRSQDVLYKLFGWPHVPGARLVLIGIANALDMSERMLPRLKAKNAMPRHLHFRPYGSREIADIIRGRLMTLSPSARSARSTTPRGPSAVPLMQDAAIEFCARKMAGLGDLRRALDVARAASDASDASDADGLSDADDMDISALPKVTVGHVLRVTSMTTANQSALQRLKALTLVQKSVLALLA
;
A
#
# COMPACT_ATOMS: atom_id res chain seq x y z
N LEU A 1 7.07 27.14 -1.49
CA LEU A 1 6.46 25.92 -0.93
C LEU A 1 7.58 24.96 -0.60
N MET A 2 7.65 24.47 0.63
CA MET A 2 8.62 23.47 1.07
C MET A 2 7.85 22.25 1.56
N VAL A 3 8.24 21.07 1.09
CA VAL A 3 7.67 19.78 1.51
C VAL A 3 8.78 18.99 2.18
N LEU A 4 8.54 18.54 3.41
CA LEU A 4 9.43 17.69 4.18
C LEU A 4 8.77 16.32 4.26
N ASP A 5 9.35 15.33 3.58
CA ASP A 5 8.95 13.94 3.74
C ASP A 5 9.72 13.31 4.91
N GLU A 6 9.12 12.31 5.55
CA GLU A 6 9.68 11.61 6.73
C GLU A 6 10.23 12.56 7.80
N CYS A 7 9.49 13.63 8.12
CA CYS A 7 9.98 14.70 9.00
C CYS A 7 10.18 14.25 10.46
N ASP A 8 9.63 13.08 10.83
CA ASP A 8 9.92 12.36 12.07
C ASP A 8 11.36 11.82 12.13
N GLN A 9 12.06 11.65 11.02
CA GLN A 9 13.50 11.33 11.04
C GLN A 9 14.38 12.49 11.52
N LEU A 10 13.90 13.72 11.39
CA LEU A 10 14.58 14.91 11.92
C LEU A 10 14.39 15.06 13.43
N LEU A 11 13.69 14.11 14.07
CA LEU A 11 13.50 14.04 15.51
C LEU A 11 14.80 13.67 16.22
N THR A 12 15.55 14.68 16.63
CA THR A 12 16.67 14.51 17.56
C THR A 12 16.20 14.70 19.00
N ARG A 13 17.01 14.25 19.98
CA ARG A 13 16.71 14.41 21.42
C ARG A 13 16.40 15.85 21.83
N SER A 14 16.98 16.84 21.15
CA SER A 14 16.76 18.26 21.45
C SER A 14 15.63 18.90 20.64
N GLN A 15 15.12 18.24 19.60
CA GLN A 15 14.00 18.71 18.76
C GLN A 15 14.20 20.10 18.11
N ASP A 16 15.42 20.65 18.13
CA ASP A 16 15.72 22.03 17.72
C ASP A 16 15.49 22.29 16.23
N VAL A 17 15.78 21.28 15.40
CA VAL A 17 15.69 21.38 13.93
C VAL A 17 14.24 21.56 13.51
N LEU A 18 13.35 20.69 13.99
CA LEU A 18 11.91 20.77 13.72
C LEU A 18 11.30 22.07 14.24
N TYR A 19 11.70 22.52 15.43
CA TYR A 19 11.24 23.80 15.97
C TYR A 19 11.62 24.99 15.07
N LYS A 20 12.86 25.03 14.57
CA LYS A 20 13.31 26.07 13.64
C LYS A 20 12.54 26.01 12.32
N LEU A 21 12.37 24.81 11.75
CA LEU A 21 11.65 24.60 10.49
C LEU A 21 10.20 25.08 10.57
N PHE A 22 9.45 24.66 11.60
CA PHE A 22 8.07 25.11 11.80
C PHE A 22 7.96 26.58 12.22
N GLY A 23 9.05 27.18 12.72
CA GLY A 23 9.15 28.61 13.00
C GLY A 23 9.33 29.48 11.76
N TRP A 24 9.92 28.97 10.67
CA TRP A 24 10.21 29.77 9.48
C TRP A 24 8.99 30.42 8.81
N PRO A 25 7.83 29.74 8.66
CA PRO A 25 6.63 30.37 8.12
C PRO A 25 6.09 31.52 8.99
N HIS A 26 6.44 31.57 10.27
CA HIS A 26 5.96 32.57 11.23
C HIS A 26 6.89 33.79 11.35
N VAL A 27 8.03 33.81 10.64
CA VAL A 27 8.94 34.96 10.63
C VAL A 27 8.28 36.12 9.85
N PRO A 28 8.31 37.38 10.37
CA PRO A 28 7.76 38.52 9.65
C PRO A 28 8.39 38.68 8.26
N GLY A 29 7.56 38.79 7.22
CA GLY A 29 8.01 38.87 5.83
C GLY A 29 8.30 37.52 5.15
N ALA A 30 8.11 36.39 5.85
CA ALA A 30 8.26 35.07 5.24
C ALA A 30 7.15 34.81 4.21
N ARG A 31 7.54 34.35 3.02
CA ARG A 31 6.63 33.87 1.96
C ARG A 31 6.79 32.36 1.79
N LEU A 32 6.65 31.62 2.89
CA LEU A 32 6.91 30.19 2.96
C LEU A 32 5.66 29.42 3.43
N VAL A 33 5.27 28.42 2.64
CA VAL A 33 4.32 27.38 3.06
C VAL A 33 5.14 26.13 3.32
N LEU A 34 5.02 25.56 4.52
CA LEU A 34 5.69 24.33 4.94
C LEU A 34 4.66 23.20 5.07
N ILE A 35 4.92 22.09 4.40
CA ILE A 35 4.14 20.85 4.53
C ILE A 35 5.08 19.77 5.06
N GLY A 36 4.75 19.19 6.21
CA GLY A 36 5.49 18.07 6.80
C GLY A 36 4.67 16.78 6.71
N ILE A 37 5.30 15.70 6.26
CA ILE A 37 4.74 14.35 6.20
C ILE A 37 5.54 13.50 7.19
N ALA A 38 4.84 12.78 8.08
CA ALA A 38 5.42 11.91 9.08
C ALA A 38 4.54 10.68 9.28
N ASN A 39 5.14 9.55 9.69
CA ASN A 39 4.41 8.31 9.94
C ASN A 39 3.85 8.23 11.36
N ALA A 40 4.61 8.72 12.34
CA ALA A 40 4.20 8.73 13.74
C ALA A 40 3.63 10.10 14.12
N LEU A 41 2.31 10.12 14.37
CA LEU A 41 1.54 11.33 14.67
C LEU A 41 1.82 11.97 16.03
N ASP A 42 2.60 11.33 16.90
CA ASP A 42 2.93 11.85 18.24
C ASP A 42 3.75 13.15 18.20
N MET A 43 4.11 13.61 17.00
CA MET A 43 4.77 14.87 16.72
C MET A 43 3.97 16.12 17.11
N SER A 44 2.67 16.07 17.38
CA SER A 44 1.94 17.28 17.85
C SER A 44 1.78 17.37 19.37
N GLU A 45 1.61 16.25 20.08
CA GLU A 45 1.36 16.27 21.54
C GLU A 45 2.64 16.23 22.38
N ARG A 46 3.66 15.48 21.96
CA ARG A 46 4.93 15.39 22.70
C ARG A 46 5.95 16.45 22.34
N MET A 47 5.90 16.99 21.13
CA MET A 47 7.05 17.70 20.56
C MET A 47 6.98 19.22 20.59
N LEU A 48 5.80 19.84 20.77
CA LEU A 48 5.65 21.26 20.48
C LEU A 48 4.90 22.14 21.52
N PRO A 49 5.05 21.95 22.86
CA PRO A 49 4.54 22.93 23.83
C PRO A 49 5.09 24.35 23.57
N ARG A 50 6.35 24.44 23.11
CA ARG A 50 7.04 25.71 22.84
C ARG A 50 6.54 26.43 21.57
N LEU A 51 5.94 25.72 20.60
CA LEU A 51 5.28 26.38 19.45
C LEU A 51 3.85 26.78 19.78
N LYS A 52 3.16 26.00 20.64
CA LYS A 52 1.86 26.39 21.19
C LYS A 52 1.95 27.72 21.95
N ALA A 53 3.01 27.91 22.74
CA ALA A 53 3.31 29.17 23.41
C ALA A 53 3.59 30.36 22.46
N LYS A 54 4.04 30.10 21.23
CA LYS A 54 4.28 31.13 20.20
C LYS A 54 3.12 31.31 19.22
N ASN A 55 1.97 30.70 19.50
CA ASN A 55 0.79 30.70 18.62
C ASN A 55 1.09 30.21 17.19
N ALA A 56 2.11 29.36 17.04
CA ALA A 56 2.66 28.91 15.77
C ALA A 56 2.37 27.42 15.52
N MET A 57 1.18 26.97 15.89
CA MET A 57 0.83 25.55 15.83
C MET A 57 0.51 25.15 14.38
N PRO A 58 1.20 24.14 13.81
CA PRO A 58 0.88 23.66 12.48
C PRO A 58 -0.49 22.97 12.46
N ARG A 59 -1.22 23.12 11.35
CA ARG A 59 -2.47 22.40 11.14
C ARG A 59 -2.18 20.93 10.89
N HIS A 60 -2.71 20.06 11.74
CA HIS A 60 -2.50 18.62 11.64
C HIS A 60 -3.59 17.95 10.79
N LEU A 61 -3.20 17.09 9.85
CA LEU A 61 -4.11 16.30 9.01
C LEU A 61 -3.75 14.81 9.15
N HIS A 62 -4.68 14.02 9.71
CA HIS A 62 -4.46 12.59 9.91
C HIS A 62 -4.98 11.78 8.73
N PHE A 63 -4.07 11.09 8.03
CA PHE A 63 -4.42 10.11 7.01
C PHE A 63 -4.69 8.76 7.67
N ARG A 64 -5.95 8.30 7.61
CA ARG A 64 -6.30 6.96 8.11
C ARG A 64 -5.79 5.90 7.12
N PRO A 65 -5.46 4.69 7.59
CA PRO A 65 -5.20 3.58 6.70
C PRO A 65 -6.42 3.32 5.82
N TYR A 66 -6.19 2.89 4.58
CA TYR A 66 -7.25 2.63 3.63
C TYR A 66 -8.14 1.46 4.08
N GLY A 67 -9.45 1.64 3.94
CA GLY A 67 -10.42 0.57 4.12
C GLY A 67 -10.38 -0.45 2.98
N SER A 68 -10.95 -1.64 3.21
CA SER A 68 -11.03 -2.70 2.19
C SER A 68 -11.71 -2.23 0.90
N ARG A 69 -12.79 -1.45 1.01
CA ARG A 69 -13.48 -0.91 -0.16
C ARG A 69 -12.61 0.08 -0.93
N GLU A 70 -11.91 0.97 -0.24
CA GLU A 70 -11.03 1.97 -0.86
C GLU A 70 -9.85 1.29 -1.58
N ILE A 71 -9.26 0.25 -0.97
CA ILE A 71 -8.21 -0.55 -1.61
C ILE A 71 -8.75 -1.23 -2.88
N ALA A 72 -9.95 -1.82 -2.82
CA ALA A 72 -10.56 -2.45 -3.99
C ALA A 72 -10.82 -1.44 -5.12
N ASP A 73 -11.35 -0.26 -4.78
CA ASP A 73 -11.63 0.80 -5.75
C ASP A 73 -10.34 1.35 -6.38
N ILE A 74 -9.26 1.47 -5.61
CA ILE A 74 -7.94 1.87 -6.13
C ILE A 74 -7.40 0.82 -7.11
N ILE A 75 -7.43 -0.46 -6.75
CA ILE A 75 -6.98 -1.55 -7.61
C ILE A 75 -7.81 -1.57 -8.90
N ARG A 76 -9.14 -1.51 -8.79
CA ARG A 76 -10.06 -1.47 -9.93
C ARG A 76 -9.77 -0.28 -10.84
N GLY A 77 -9.60 0.92 -10.29
CA GLY A 77 -9.28 2.13 -11.04
C GLY A 77 -7.95 2.03 -11.80
N ARG A 78 -6.93 1.43 -11.19
CA ARG A 78 -5.64 1.17 -11.86
C ARG A 78 -5.79 0.18 -13.01
N LEU A 79 -6.48 -0.94 -12.80
CA LEU A 79 -6.68 -1.95 -13.84
C LEU A 79 -7.53 -1.43 -15.01
N MET A 80 -8.51 -0.58 -14.75
CA MET A 80 -9.32 0.05 -15.80
C MET A 80 -8.50 0.92 -16.76
N THR A 81 -7.40 1.52 -16.31
CA THR A 81 -6.50 2.29 -17.20
C THR A 81 -5.81 1.42 -18.26
N LEU A 82 -5.75 0.10 -18.05
CA LEU A 82 -5.18 -0.86 -18.99
C LEU A 82 -6.21 -1.36 -20.02
N SER A 83 -7.50 -1.06 -19.85
CA SER A 83 -8.52 -1.45 -20.82
C SER A 83 -8.31 -0.68 -22.14
N PRO A 84 -8.30 -1.35 -23.30
CA PRO A 84 -8.21 -0.68 -24.61
C PRO A 84 -9.35 0.34 -24.85
N SER A 85 -10.50 0.19 -24.18
CA SER A 85 -11.58 1.19 -24.20
C SER A 85 -11.23 2.52 -23.52
N ALA A 86 -10.25 2.56 -22.61
CA ALA A 86 -9.77 3.81 -22.00
C ALA A 86 -8.84 4.61 -22.94
N ARG A 87 -8.08 3.91 -23.81
CA ARG A 87 -7.27 4.55 -24.86
C ARG A 87 -8.11 5.02 -26.05
N SER A 88 -9.30 4.45 -26.23
CA SER A 88 -10.31 4.89 -27.21
C SER A 88 -11.45 5.70 -26.58
N ALA A 89 -11.17 6.51 -25.55
CA ALA A 89 -12.08 7.57 -25.09
C ALA A 89 -12.15 8.76 -26.08
N ARG A 90 -12.19 8.45 -27.39
CA ARG A 90 -12.72 9.30 -28.45
C ARG A 90 -13.88 8.65 -29.21
N SER A 91 -14.33 7.43 -28.85
CA SER A 91 -15.49 6.81 -29.51
C SER A 91 -16.64 6.58 -28.53
N THR A 92 -17.72 7.30 -28.80
CA THR A 92 -18.99 7.38 -28.10
C THR A 92 -19.83 6.12 -28.33
N THR A 93 -19.71 5.07 -27.52
CA THR A 93 -20.82 4.10 -27.32
C THR A 93 -20.75 3.40 -25.95
N PRO A 94 -21.89 3.22 -25.24
CA PRO A 94 -21.94 2.45 -24.01
C PRO A 94 -22.25 0.98 -24.33
N ARG A 95 -21.35 0.04 -24.03
CA ARG A 95 -21.67 -1.39 -24.19
C ARG A 95 -20.93 -2.29 -23.20
N GLY A 96 -21.71 -3.00 -22.39
CA GLY A 96 -21.32 -4.25 -21.71
C GLY A 96 -20.86 -4.11 -20.25
N PRO A 97 -21.00 -5.18 -19.44
CA PRO A 97 -20.74 -5.14 -18.00
C PRO A 97 -19.27 -4.79 -17.79
N SER A 98 -19.02 -3.91 -16.82
CA SER A 98 -17.73 -3.40 -16.39
C SER A 98 -16.79 -4.52 -15.92
N ALA A 99 -16.32 -5.36 -16.85
CA ALA A 99 -15.34 -6.39 -16.59
C ALA A 99 -13.98 -5.74 -16.48
N VAL A 100 -13.39 -5.82 -15.28
CA VAL A 100 -12.03 -5.35 -15.06
C VAL A 100 -11.10 -6.20 -15.93
N PRO A 101 -10.28 -5.60 -16.81
CA PRO A 101 -9.32 -6.36 -17.59
C PRO A 101 -8.34 -7.03 -16.61
N LEU A 102 -7.93 -8.27 -16.92
CA LEU A 102 -6.88 -9.02 -16.23
C LEU A 102 -7.22 -9.59 -14.83
N MET A 103 -8.17 -9.06 -14.05
CA MET A 103 -8.50 -9.64 -12.74
C MET A 103 -10.02 -9.82 -12.52
N GLN A 104 -10.41 -10.94 -11.91
CA GLN A 104 -11.78 -11.14 -11.46
C GLN A 104 -12.12 -10.22 -10.28
N ASP A 105 -13.35 -9.72 -10.24
CA ASP A 105 -13.80 -8.80 -9.19
C ASP A 105 -13.72 -9.43 -7.79
N ALA A 106 -14.10 -10.70 -7.67
CA ALA A 106 -13.96 -11.48 -6.45
C ALA A 106 -12.50 -11.60 -5.97
N ALA A 107 -11.53 -11.62 -6.88
CA ALA A 107 -10.11 -11.68 -6.55
C ALA A 107 -9.60 -10.34 -6.00
N ILE A 108 -10.09 -9.23 -6.57
CA ILE A 108 -9.80 -7.86 -6.09
C ILE A 108 -10.40 -7.67 -4.69
N GLU A 109 -11.67 -8.02 -4.48
CA GLU A 109 -12.31 -7.92 -3.17
C GLU A 109 -11.61 -8.78 -2.12
N PHE A 110 -11.19 -9.99 -2.50
CA PHE A 110 -10.44 -10.88 -1.60
C PHE A 110 -9.09 -10.28 -1.20
N CYS A 111 -8.32 -9.79 -2.17
CA CYS A 111 -7.05 -9.09 -1.92
C CYS A 111 -7.28 -7.88 -1.00
N ALA A 112 -8.22 -7.03 -1.34
CA ALA A 112 -8.48 -5.80 -0.60
C ALA A 112 -8.93 -6.06 0.84
N ARG A 113 -9.81 -7.06 1.08
CA ARG A 113 -10.23 -7.46 2.42
C ARG A 113 -9.05 -8.00 3.25
N LYS A 114 -8.19 -8.79 2.63
CA LYS A 114 -7.03 -9.39 3.32
C LYS A 114 -5.98 -8.33 3.67
N MET A 115 -5.77 -7.36 2.79
CA MET A 115 -4.75 -6.32 2.94
C MET A 115 -5.22 -5.13 3.79
N ALA A 116 -6.52 -4.85 3.85
CA ALA A 116 -7.06 -3.84 4.77
C ALA A 116 -6.72 -4.11 6.23
N GLY A 117 -6.63 -5.38 6.64
CA GLY A 117 -6.20 -5.76 7.99
C GLY A 117 -4.72 -5.43 8.28
N LEU A 118 -3.90 -5.23 7.23
CA LEU A 118 -2.50 -4.83 7.34
C LEU A 118 -2.31 -3.31 7.15
N GLY A 119 -3.32 -2.60 6.62
CA GLY A 119 -3.30 -1.14 6.43
C GLY A 119 -2.33 -0.64 5.35
N ASP A 120 -1.71 -1.53 4.56
CA ASP A 120 -0.68 -1.18 3.60
C ASP A 120 -1.14 -1.38 2.15
N LEU A 121 -1.38 -0.27 1.45
CA LEU A 121 -1.75 -0.25 0.03
C LEU A 121 -0.62 -0.74 -0.88
N ARG A 122 0.64 -0.47 -0.53
CA ARG A 122 1.79 -0.88 -1.35
C ARG A 122 1.82 -2.39 -1.46
N ARG A 123 1.69 -3.08 -0.32
CA ARG A 123 1.59 -4.55 -0.31
C ARG A 123 0.38 -5.08 -1.06
N ALA A 124 -0.75 -4.38 -1.06
CA ALA A 124 -1.92 -4.81 -1.83
C ALA A 124 -1.65 -4.79 -3.34
N LEU A 125 -0.94 -3.77 -3.82
CA LEU A 125 -0.51 -3.67 -5.20
C LEU A 125 0.57 -4.72 -5.55
N ASP A 126 1.51 -4.98 -4.64
CA ASP A 126 2.52 -6.02 -4.83
C ASP A 126 1.90 -7.41 -4.93
N VAL A 127 0.90 -7.71 -4.09
CA VAL A 127 0.13 -8.97 -4.17
C VAL A 127 -0.66 -9.06 -5.47
N ALA A 128 -1.29 -7.96 -5.92
CA ALA A 128 -2.00 -7.94 -7.18
C ALA A 128 -1.07 -8.20 -8.38
N ARG A 129 0.12 -7.58 -8.37
CA ARG A 129 1.16 -7.81 -9.39
C ARG A 129 1.64 -9.26 -9.38
N ALA A 130 2.06 -9.77 -8.24
CA ALA A 130 2.54 -11.14 -8.13
C ALA A 130 1.45 -12.17 -8.47
N ALA A 131 0.18 -11.86 -8.24
CA ALA A 131 -0.94 -12.71 -8.67
C ALA A 131 -1.14 -12.72 -10.20
N SER A 132 -0.80 -11.62 -10.88
CA SER A 132 -0.73 -11.54 -12.35
C SER A 132 0.44 -12.36 -12.90
N ASP A 133 1.63 -12.20 -12.30
CA ASP A 133 2.80 -12.98 -12.71
C ASP A 133 2.55 -14.50 -12.52
N ALA A 134 1.80 -14.87 -11.47
CA ALA A 134 1.42 -16.25 -11.20
C ALA A 134 0.36 -16.83 -12.16
N SER A 135 -0.51 -16.00 -12.76
CA SER A 135 -1.36 -16.47 -13.87
C SER A 135 -0.49 -16.77 -15.08
N ASP A 136 0.40 -15.85 -15.45
CA ASP A 136 1.22 -15.97 -16.65
C ASP A 136 2.15 -17.20 -16.58
N ALA A 137 2.72 -17.49 -15.41
CA ALA A 137 3.56 -18.67 -15.19
C ALA A 137 2.80 -20.00 -15.22
N SER A 138 1.50 -20.00 -14.89
CA SER A 138 0.69 -21.22 -14.95
C SER A 138 0.29 -21.57 -16.39
N ASP A 139 0.34 -20.59 -17.29
CA ASP A 139 -0.04 -20.71 -18.70
C ASP A 139 1.17 -20.78 -19.66
N ALA A 140 2.39 -20.45 -19.18
CA ALA A 140 3.65 -20.57 -19.92
C ALA A 140 4.05 -22.01 -20.29
N ASP A 141 3.35 -23.02 -19.76
CA ASP A 141 3.51 -24.42 -20.15
C ASP A 141 2.75 -24.75 -21.47
N GLY A 142 2.08 -23.76 -22.09
CA GLY A 142 1.13 -23.99 -23.18
C GLY A 142 1.21 -23.14 -24.47
N LEU A 143 1.90 -21.99 -24.55
CA LEU A 143 1.94 -21.21 -25.81
C LEU A 143 3.27 -20.47 -26.06
N SER A 144 3.85 -20.77 -27.22
CA SER A 144 4.88 -20.00 -27.93
C SER A 144 4.27 -18.83 -28.72
N ASP A 145 4.99 -17.71 -28.72
CA ASP A 145 4.82 -16.49 -29.56
C ASP A 145 3.60 -15.61 -29.28
N ALA A 146 3.82 -14.49 -28.55
CA ALA A 146 2.81 -13.52 -28.16
C ALA A 146 3.29 -12.08 -28.38
N ASP A 147 3.13 -11.55 -29.59
CA ASP A 147 3.30 -10.11 -29.86
C ASP A 147 1.99 -9.40 -30.29
N ASP A 148 0.89 -10.12 -30.53
CA ASP A 148 -0.39 -9.54 -31.00
C ASP A 148 -1.64 -10.19 -30.36
N MET A 149 -1.61 -10.49 -29.06
CA MET A 149 -2.80 -10.97 -28.34
C MET A 149 -3.60 -9.81 -27.73
N ASP A 150 -4.91 -9.76 -28.05
CA ASP A 150 -5.87 -8.84 -27.44
C ASP A 150 -5.91 -9.03 -25.91
N ILE A 151 -5.85 -7.93 -25.15
CA ILE A 151 -5.81 -7.91 -23.68
C ILE A 151 -7.02 -8.62 -23.06
N SER A 152 -8.12 -8.74 -23.82
CA SER A 152 -9.33 -9.46 -23.44
C SER A 152 -9.22 -10.99 -23.47
N ALA A 153 -8.27 -11.53 -24.25
CA ALA A 153 -7.99 -12.96 -24.41
C ALA A 153 -6.96 -13.47 -23.39
N LEU A 154 -6.32 -12.58 -22.64
CA LEU A 154 -5.39 -12.94 -21.58
C LEU A 154 -6.13 -13.63 -20.42
N PRO A 155 -5.51 -14.65 -19.81
CA PRO A 155 -6.07 -15.36 -18.67
C PRO A 155 -6.32 -14.38 -17.52
N LYS A 156 -7.53 -14.42 -16.96
CA LYS A 156 -7.93 -13.54 -15.85
C LYS A 156 -7.39 -14.10 -14.55
N VAL A 157 -6.76 -13.27 -13.75
CA VAL A 157 -6.34 -13.60 -12.37
C VAL A 157 -7.57 -13.99 -11.57
N THR A 158 -7.52 -15.21 -11.03
CA THR A 158 -8.57 -15.78 -10.18
C THR A 158 -8.24 -15.59 -8.70
N VAL A 159 -9.24 -15.84 -7.85
CA VAL A 159 -9.06 -15.84 -6.38
C VAL A 159 -7.97 -16.83 -5.95
N GLY A 160 -7.79 -17.95 -6.67
CA GLY A 160 -6.78 -18.96 -6.37
C GLY A 160 -5.34 -18.45 -6.47
N HIS A 161 -5.03 -17.63 -7.49
CA HIS A 161 -3.71 -17.02 -7.66
C HIS A 161 -3.42 -16.02 -6.54
N VAL A 162 -4.41 -15.16 -6.22
CA VAL A 162 -4.30 -14.21 -5.12
C VAL A 162 -4.11 -14.93 -3.78
N LEU A 163 -4.84 -16.02 -3.53
CA LEU A 163 -4.70 -16.81 -2.30
C LEU A 163 -3.29 -17.41 -2.16
N ARG A 164 -2.73 -17.96 -3.24
CA ARG A 164 -1.39 -18.54 -3.28
C ARG A 164 -0.32 -17.49 -3.00
N VAL A 165 -0.40 -16.33 -3.65
CA VAL A 165 0.56 -15.24 -3.44
C VAL A 165 0.41 -14.66 -2.05
N THR A 166 -0.82 -14.42 -1.61
CA THR A 166 -1.05 -13.82 -0.29
C THR A 166 -0.59 -14.75 0.83
N SER A 167 -0.70 -16.07 0.69
CA SER A 167 -0.15 -17.01 1.68
C SER A 167 1.37 -16.97 1.72
N MET A 168 2.05 -16.80 0.58
CA MET A 168 3.50 -16.62 0.51
C MET A 168 3.95 -15.27 1.10
N THR A 169 3.27 -14.17 0.79
CA THR A 169 3.63 -12.83 1.28
C THR A 169 3.25 -12.62 2.75
N THR A 170 2.15 -13.22 3.22
CA THR A 170 1.70 -13.20 4.63
C THR A 170 2.42 -14.26 5.47
N ALA A 171 3.35 -15.02 4.89
CA ALA A 171 4.11 -16.07 5.57
C ALA A 171 5.03 -15.57 6.70
N ASN A 172 4.90 -14.33 7.20
CA ASN A 172 5.30 -14.03 8.58
C ASN A 172 4.43 -14.76 9.63
N GLN A 173 3.31 -15.38 9.24
CA GLN A 173 2.68 -16.47 10.03
C GLN A 173 3.52 -17.76 10.09
N SER A 174 4.62 -17.85 9.33
CA SER A 174 5.54 -19.00 9.36
C SER A 174 6.24 -19.18 10.68
N ALA A 175 6.34 -18.19 11.58
CA ALA A 175 6.91 -18.42 12.91
C ALA A 175 6.11 -19.46 13.70
N LEU A 176 4.77 -19.37 13.68
CA LEU A 176 3.89 -20.34 14.33
C LEU A 176 3.82 -21.69 13.60
N GLN A 177 3.86 -21.69 12.27
CA GLN A 177 3.92 -22.94 11.49
C GLN A 177 5.27 -23.64 11.64
N ARG A 178 6.38 -22.88 11.68
CA ARG A 178 7.72 -23.38 11.99
C ARG A 178 7.76 -23.90 13.43
N LEU A 179 7.24 -23.16 14.41
CA LEU A 179 7.07 -23.63 15.79
C LEU A 179 6.26 -24.93 15.86
N LYS A 180 5.17 -25.05 15.10
CA LYS A 180 4.38 -26.29 15.04
C LYS A 180 5.16 -27.44 14.42
N ALA A 181 5.98 -27.18 13.41
CA ALA A 181 6.84 -28.15 12.73
C ALA A 181 8.09 -28.56 13.53
N LEU A 182 8.45 -27.87 14.61
CA LEU A 182 9.56 -28.24 15.48
C LEU A 182 9.25 -29.51 16.30
N THR A 183 10.29 -30.33 16.51
CA THR A 183 10.21 -31.50 17.40
C THR A 183 10.05 -31.08 18.86
N LEU A 184 9.60 -32.00 19.72
CA LEU A 184 9.38 -31.73 21.14
C LEU A 184 10.66 -31.20 21.83
N VAL A 185 11.82 -31.74 21.46
CA VAL A 185 13.13 -31.33 21.97
C VAL A 185 13.50 -29.90 21.53
N GLN A 186 13.21 -29.53 20.28
CA GLN A 186 13.47 -28.18 19.79
C GLN A 186 12.57 -27.13 20.48
N LYS A 187 11.32 -27.51 20.80
CA LYS A 187 10.39 -26.67 21.57
C LYS A 187 10.86 -26.49 23.02
N SER A 188 11.35 -27.53 23.68
CA SER A 188 11.85 -27.44 25.06
C SER A 188 13.13 -26.61 25.16
N VAL A 189 14.02 -26.69 24.18
CA VAL A 189 15.23 -25.85 24.14
C VAL A 189 14.88 -24.36 23.97
N LEU A 190 13.95 -24.03 23.06
CA LEU A 190 13.48 -22.65 22.89
C LEU A 190 12.81 -22.09 24.16
N ALA A 191 12.03 -22.91 24.87
CA ALA A 191 11.39 -22.50 26.13
C ALA A 191 12.39 -22.27 27.27
N LEU A 192 13.58 -22.86 27.20
CA LEU A 192 14.63 -22.68 28.20
C LEU A 192 15.54 -21.46 27.91
N LEU A 193 15.55 -21.00 26.67
CA LEU A 193 16.38 -19.88 26.18
C LEU A 193 15.61 -18.54 26.10
N ALA A 194 14.28 -18.55 26.24
CA ALA A 194 13.42 -17.37 26.28
C ALA A 194 13.20 -16.89 27.72
#